data_AF-A0AAP7ZKK1-F1
#
_entry.id   AF-A0AAP7ZKK1-F1
#
_cell.length_a   1.000
_cell.length_b   1.000
_cell.length_c   1.000
_cell.angle_alpha   90.00
_cell.angle_beta   90.00
_cell.angle_gamma   90.00
#
_symmetry.space_group_name_H-M   'P 1'
#
loop_
_entity.id
_entity.type
_entity.pdbx_description
1 polymer ?
#
loop_
_entity_poly.entity_id
_entity_poly.type
_entity_poly.pdbx_seq_one_letter_code
_entity_poly.pdbx_strand_id
1 'polypeptide(L)'
;MQTGWFQGLRREVDASTQSAVALRMGIARSTLTVLLRGLGEYGAGRAKTDRIERLYRQTFERITCPATCQQVDIEHCRETALGAAPTHNPRKLNQWKACQQCAFKPSPRKTQDPADVPMAILDTKTLPLPVVGGPQIDLTVKEPSQ
;
A
#
# COMPACT_ATOMS: atom_id res chain seq x y z
N MET A 1 8.25 19.55 -13.54
CA MET A 1 7.29 20.13 -12.56
C MET A 1 7.17 19.14 -11.40
N GLN A 2 7.85 19.38 -10.28
CA GLN A 2 7.74 18.50 -9.11
C GLN A 2 6.63 19.03 -8.18
N THR A 3 5.39 18.66 -8.51
CA THR A 3 4.19 18.96 -7.73
C THR A 3 4.33 18.38 -6.31
N GLY A 4 3.74 19.02 -5.30
CA GLY A 4 3.91 18.61 -3.89
C GLY A 4 3.57 17.14 -3.59
N TRP A 5 2.61 16.56 -4.31
CA TRP A 5 2.23 15.15 -4.18
C TRP A 5 3.34 14.18 -4.61
N PHE A 6 4.16 14.53 -5.61
CA PHE A 6 5.24 13.68 -6.09
C PHE A 6 6.37 13.58 -5.07
N GLN A 7 6.66 14.67 -4.36
CA GLN A 7 7.61 14.66 -3.24
C GLN A 7 7.07 13.87 -2.06
N GLY A 8 5.78 13.97 -1.77
CA GLY A 8 5.11 13.14 -0.76
C GLY A 8 5.20 11.65 -1.10
N LEU A 9 4.88 11.27 -2.34
CA LEU A 9 5.02 9.90 -2.83
C LEU A 9 6.45 9.37 -2.68
N ARG A 10 7.45 10.20 -2.99
CA ARG A 10 8.86 9.80 -2.85
C ARG A 10 9.27 9.57 -1.40
N ARG A 11 8.75 10.36 -0.46
CA ARG A 11 8.93 10.15 0.98
C ARG A 11 8.28 8.85 1.45
N GLU A 12 7.08 8.54 0.99
CA GLU A 12 6.41 7.26 1.33
C GLU A 12 7.18 6.05 0.77
N VAL A 13 7.77 6.19 -0.41
CA VAL A 13 8.63 5.15 -1.00
C VAL A 13 9.94 4.99 -0.22
N ASP A 14 10.53 6.08 0.25
CA ASP A 14 11.75 6.08 1.06
C ASP A 14 11.51 5.48 2.46
N ALA A 15 10.38 5.83 3.09
CA ALA A 15 9.94 5.26 4.37
C ALA A 15 9.50 3.79 4.27
N SER A 16 9.29 3.27 3.06
CA SER A 16 8.81 1.90 2.84
C SER A 16 9.46 1.28 1.60
N THR A 17 8.69 0.58 0.77
CA THR A 17 9.17 0.02 -0.50
C THR A 17 8.24 0.40 -1.64
N GLN A 18 8.79 0.52 -2.85
CA GLN A 18 8.00 0.78 -4.06
C GLN A 18 6.87 -0.24 -4.24
N SER A 19 7.12 -1.51 -3.93
CA SER A 19 6.11 -2.57 -4.01
C SER A 19 4.98 -2.35 -3.01
N ALA A 20 5.28 -2.02 -1.75
CA ALA A 20 4.27 -1.73 -0.74
C ALA A 20 3.43 -0.50 -1.09
N VAL A 21 4.06 0.57 -1.56
CA VAL A 21 3.37 1.80 -1.98
C VAL A 21 2.47 1.54 -3.20
N ALA A 22 2.99 0.85 -4.23
CA ALA A 22 2.18 0.49 -5.40
C ALA A 22 0.98 -0.39 -5.03
N LEU A 23 1.18 -1.34 -4.11
CA LEU A 23 0.13 -2.22 -3.61
C LEU A 23 -0.94 -1.43 -2.83
N ARG A 24 -0.53 -0.46 -1.98
CA ARG A 24 -1.46 0.42 -1.27
C ARG A 24 -2.28 1.27 -2.24
N MET A 25 -1.64 1.85 -3.26
CA MET A 25 -2.30 2.65 -4.29
C MET A 25 -3.14 1.81 -5.29
N GLY A 26 -2.96 0.48 -5.31
CA GLY A 26 -3.67 -0.41 -6.23
C GLY A 26 -3.19 -0.32 -7.68
N ILE A 27 -1.92 0.03 -7.90
CA ILE A 27 -1.29 0.11 -9.23
C ILE A 27 -0.20 -0.96 -9.39
N ALA A 28 0.22 -1.22 -10.63
CA ALA A 28 1.37 -2.09 -10.87
C ALA A 28 2.66 -1.42 -10.40
N ARG A 29 3.55 -2.20 -9.76
CA ARG A 29 4.88 -1.74 -9.35
C ARG A 29 5.66 -1.14 -10.52
N SER A 30 5.61 -1.79 -11.69
CA SER A 30 6.27 -1.32 -12.91
C SER A 30 5.82 0.09 -13.31
N THR A 31 4.53 0.40 -13.18
CA THR A 31 4.00 1.76 -13.42
C THR A 31 4.62 2.78 -12.47
N LEU A 32 4.76 2.44 -11.18
CA LEU A 32 5.39 3.30 -10.20
C LEU A 32 6.89 3.49 -10.49
N THR A 33 7.60 2.43 -10.87
CA THR A 33 9.02 2.50 -11.24
C THR A 33 9.25 3.40 -12.45
N VAL A 34 8.43 3.27 -13.49
CA VAL A 34 8.52 4.08 -14.72
C VAL A 34 8.23 5.55 -14.40
N LEU A 35 7.23 5.82 -13.56
CA LEU A 35 6.92 7.17 -13.09
C LEU A 35 8.08 7.79 -12.30
N LEU A 36 8.60 7.08 -11.31
CA LEU A 36 9.68 7.58 -10.43
C LEU A 36 10.98 7.85 -11.19
N ARG A 37 11.31 6.99 -12.15
CA ARG A 37 12.50 7.15 -12.99
C ARG A 37 12.27 8.11 -14.16
N GLY A 38 11.02 8.55 -14.39
CA GLY A 38 10.68 9.39 -15.53
C GLY A 38 10.96 8.72 -16.87
N LEU A 39 10.74 7.42 -17.00
CA LEU A 39 10.91 6.70 -18.27
C LEU A 39 9.63 6.79 -19.12
N GLY A 40 9.79 6.64 -20.45
CA GLY A 40 8.68 6.58 -21.40
C GLY A 40 7.88 7.88 -21.50
N GLU A 41 6.56 7.78 -21.65
CA GLU A 41 5.68 8.94 -21.84
C GLU A 41 5.59 9.88 -20.63
N TYR A 42 5.92 9.38 -19.43
CA TYR A 42 5.98 10.18 -18.20
C TYR A 42 7.20 11.12 -18.20
N GLY A 43 8.35 10.67 -18.73
CA GLY A 43 9.54 11.51 -18.90
C GLY A 43 9.41 12.53 -20.03
N ALA A 44 8.72 12.15 -21.10
CA ALA A 44 8.43 13.01 -22.24
C ALA A 44 7.30 14.05 -21.96
N GLY A 45 6.72 14.05 -20.76
CA GLY A 45 5.64 14.98 -20.38
C GLY A 45 4.32 14.77 -21.13
N ARG A 46 4.17 13.64 -21.85
CA ARG A 46 2.98 13.32 -22.64
C ARG A 46 1.95 12.49 -21.86
N ALA A 47 2.38 11.79 -20.81
CA ALA A 47 1.48 10.99 -19.98
C ALA A 47 0.73 11.84 -18.95
N LYS A 48 -0.58 11.60 -18.82
CA LYS A 48 -1.42 12.23 -17.80
C LYS A 48 -1.13 11.61 -16.42
N THR A 49 -0.45 12.36 -15.55
CA THR A 49 -0.19 11.97 -14.15
C THR A 49 -1.37 12.19 -13.21
N ASP A 50 -2.44 12.86 -13.68
CA ASP A 50 -3.66 13.17 -12.91
C ASP A 50 -4.26 11.95 -12.22
N ARG A 51 -4.29 10.79 -12.88
CA ARG A 51 -4.79 9.54 -12.29
C ARG A 51 -3.95 9.11 -11.10
N ILE A 52 -2.62 9.21 -11.21
CA ILE A 52 -1.69 8.77 -10.16
C ILE A 52 -1.71 9.76 -8.99
N GLU A 53 -1.74 11.05 -9.30
CA GLU A 53 -1.96 12.10 -8.29
C GLU A 53 -3.24 11.84 -7.50
N ARG A 54 -4.35 11.59 -8.19
CA ARG A 54 -5.64 11.30 -7.55
C ARG A 54 -5.58 10.06 -6.66
N LEU A 55 -4.92 8.99 -7.11
CA LEU A 55 -4.71 7.79 -6.30
C LEU A 55 -3.82 8.06 -5.09
N TYR A 56 -2.76 8.87 -5.23
CA TYR A 56 -1.90 9.25 -4.13
C TYR A 56 -2.69 10.02 -3.07
N ARG A 57 -3.45 11.04 -3.48
CA ARG A 57 -4.30 11.82 -2.58
C ARG A 57 -5.34 10.94 -1.90
N GLN A 58 -5.96 10.01 -2.61
CA GLN A 58 -6.90 9.06 -1.97
C GLN A 58 -6.22 8.15 -0.95
N THR A 59 -5.00 7.70 -1.22
CA THR A 59 -4.32 6.66 -0.41
C THR A 59 -3.61 7.23 0.81
N PHE A 60 -3.02 8.42 0.68
CA PHE A 60 -2.15 9.00 1.72
C PHE A 60 -2.71 10.30 2.30
N GLU A 61 -3.66 10.94 1.63
CA GLU A 61 -4.35 12.11 2.15
C GLU A 61 -5.77 11.73 2.58
N ARG A 62 -6.30 12.41 3.60
CA ARG A 62 -7.69 12.22 4.00
C ARG A 62 -8.60 12.91 2.99
N ILE A 63 -9.36 12.12 2.23
CA ILE A 63 -10.31 12.64 1.25
C ILE A 63 -11.67 12.90 1.89
N THR A 64 -12.34 13.96 1.46
CA THR A 64 -13.73 14.22 1.83
C THR A 64 -14.64 13.34 0.98
N CYS A 65 -15.39 12.43 1.61
CA CYS A 65 -16.37 11.60 0.93
C CYS A 65 -17.51 12.46 0.38
N PRO A 66 -17.89 12.36 -0.90
CA PRO A 66 -19.00 13.15 -1.45
C PRO A 66 -20.37 12.71 -0.92
N ALA A 67 -20.50 11.47 -0.42
CA ALA A 67 -21.77 10.92 0.06
C ALA A 67 -22.03 11.21 1.55
N THR A 68 -20.98 11.20 2.38
CA THR A 68 -21.10 11.44 3.83
C THR A 68 -20.60 12.82 4.25
N CYS A 69 -19.91 13.56 3.37
CA CYS A 69 -19.21 14.81 3.67
C CYS A 69 -18.16 14.70 4.80
N GLN A 70 -17.76 13.47 5.15
CA GLN A 70 -16.76 13.21 6.18
C GLN A 70 -15.40 12.91 5.55
N GLN A 71 -14.33 13.21 6.28
CA GLN A 71 -13.00 12.73 5.92
C GLN A 71 -12.92 11.23 6.15
N VAL A 72 -12.70 10.47 5.09
CA VAL A 72 -12.60 9.01 5.12
C VAL A 72 -11.28 8.56 4.52
N ASP A 73 -10.78 7.42 5.02
CA ASP A 73 -9.62 6.74 4.47
C ASP A 73 -9.99 5.86 3.26
N ILE A 74 -9.02 5.54 2.41
CA ILE A 74 -9.23 4.67 1.25
C ILE A 74 -9.69 3.26 1.65
N GLU A 75 -9.27 2.76 2.81
CA GLU A 75 -9.66 1.44 3.27
C GLU A 75 -11.15 1.40 3.61
N HIS A 76 -11.66 2.46 4.25
CA HIS A 76 -13.11 2.62 4.47
C HIS A 76 -13.90 2.65 3.16
N CYS A 77 -13.36 3.35 2.13
CA CYS A 77 -13.94 3.34 0.79
C CYS A 77 -13.91 1.95 0.16
N ARG A 78 -12.85 1.17 0.34
CA ARG A 78 -12.75 -0.20 -0.18
C ARG A 78 -13.73 -1.13 0.49
N GLU A 79 -13.79 -1.14 1.82
CA GLU A 79 -14.72 -1.96 2.58
C GLU A 79 -16.17 -1.70 2.16
N THR A 80 -16.53 -0.41 2.00
CA THR A 80 -17.90 -0.03 1.66
C THR A 80 -18.21 -0.24 0.18
N ALA A 81 -17.29 0.05 -0.75
CA ALA A 81 -17.57 -0.01 -2.19
C ALA A 81 -17.34 -1.40 -2.81
N LEU A 82 -16.38 -2.16 -2.29
CA LEU A 82 -16.04 -3.52 -2.75
C LEU A 82 -16.70 -4.61 -1.90
N GLY A 83 -17.20 -4.26 -0.71
CA GLY A 83 -17.96 -5.18 0.14
C GLY A 83 -19.31 -5.59 -0.44
N ALA A 84 -19.89 -6.62 0.17
CA ALA A 84 -21.21 -7.13 -0.19
C ALA A 84 -22.31 -6.07 0.07
N ALA A 85 -23.35 -6.09 -0.77
CA ALA A 85 -24.49 -5.20 -0.61
C ALA A 85 -25.20 -5.48 0.73
N PRO A 86 -25.34 -4.48 1.62
CA PRO A 86 -25.97 -4.68 2.92
C PRO A 86 -27.49 -4.85 2.76
N THR A 87 -28.04 -5.93 3.34
CA THR A 87 -29.45 -6.31 3.20
C THR A 87 -30.35 -5.82 4.34
N HIS A 88 -29.80 -5.67 5.55
CA HIS A 88 -30.58 -5.36 6.75
C HIS A 88 -30.62 -3.87 7.14
N ASN A 89 -29.75 -3.02 6.58
CA ASN A 89 -29.65 -1.61 6.97
C ASN A 89 -29.82 -0.68 5.75
N PRO A 90 -30.95 0.06 5.64
CA PRO A 90 -31.23 0.90 4.49
C PRO A 90 -30.26 2.07 4.35
N ARG A 91 -29.72 2.62 5.45
CA ARG A 91 -28.70 3.69 5.40
C ARG A 91 -27.39 3.18 4.80
N LYS A 92 -26.95 1.99 5.23
CA LYS A 92 -25.76 1.34 4.65
C LYS A 92 -25.98 0.98 3.18
N LEU A 93 -27.19 0.57 2.80
CA LEU A 93 -27.53 0.27 1.40
C LEU A 93 -27.48 1.52 0.52
N ASN A 94 -28.01 2.64 0.99
CA ASN A 94 -27.91 3.92 0.27
C ASN A 94 -26.46 4.38 0.12
N GLN A 95 -25.65 4.23 1.17
CA GLN A 95 -24.22 4.51 1.09
C GLN A 95 -23.51 3.61 0.06
N TRP A 96 -23.78 2.30 0.10
CA TRP A 96 -23.21 1.36 -0.87
C TRP A 96 -23.57 1.71 -2.30
N LYS A 97 -24.85 2.06 -2.57
CA LYS A 97 -25.31 2.53 -3.89
C LYS A 97 -24.59 3.80 -4.33
N ALA A 98 -24.42 4.78 -3.43
CA ALA A 98 -23.65 5.99 -3.72
C ALA A 98 -22.18 5.66 -4.04
N CYS A 99 -21.57 4.72 -3.32
CA CYS A 99 -20.22 4.24 -3.58
C CYS A 99 -20.08 3.57 -4.96
N GLN A 100 -21.13 2.90 -5.48
CA GLN A 100 -21.09 2.31 -6.83
C GLN A 100 -20.98 3.35 -7.95
N GLN A 101 -21.51 4.56 -7.73
CA GLN A 101 -21.50 5.66 -8.70
C GLN A 101 -20.39 6.69 -8.42
N CYS A 102 -19.55 6.45 -7.40
CA CYS A 102 -18.54 7.40 -6.98
C CYS A 102 -17.36 7.46 -7.96
N ALA A 103 -16.96 8.67 -8.36
CA ALA A 103 -15.78 8.90 -9.21
C ALA A 103 -14.45 8.50 -8.54
N PHE A 104 -14.45 8.36 -7.21
CA PHE A 104 -13.31 7.92 -6.40
C PHE A 104 -13.41 6.45 -6.00
N LYS A 105 -14.27 5.65 -6.66
CA LYS A 105 -14.42 4.24 -6.33
C LYS A 105 -13.07 3.51 -6.47
N PRO A 106 -12.57 2.86 -5.41
CA PRO A 106 -11.31 2.13 -5.47
C PRO A 106 -11.47 0.89 -6.35
N SER A 107 -10.42 0.57 -7.11
CA SER A 107 -10.36 -0.70 -7.85
C SER A 107 -10.04 -1.87 -6.91
N PRO A 108 -10.56 -3.08 -7.18
CA PRO A 108 -10.15 -4.26 -6.43
C PRO A 108 -8.64 -4.42 -6.53
N ARG A 109 -8.00 -4.71 -5.39
CA ARG A 109 -6.57 -4.97 -5.34
C ARG A 109 -6.34 -6.22 -6.19
N LYS A 110 -5.67 -6.08 -7.33
CA LYS A 110 -5.18 -7.26 -8.05
C LYS A 110 -4.20 -7.93 -7.09
N THR A 111 -4.55 -9.12 -6.60
CA THR A 111 -3.56 -10.01 -5.98
C THR A 111 -2.44 -10.12 -7.00
N GLN A 112 -1.31 -9.49 -6.71
CA GLN A 112 -0.11 -9.73 -7.48
C GLN A 112 0.21 -11.19 -7.22
N ASP A 113 0.00 -12.00 -8.24
CA ASP A 113 0.45 -13.38 -8.26
C ASP A 113 1.92 -13.38 -7.82
N PRO A 114 2.33 -14.23 -6.86
CA PRO A 114 3.70 -14.26 -6.34
C PRO A 114 4.79 -14.56 -7.40
N ALA A 115 4.44 -14.64 -8.69
CA ALA A 115 5.35 -14.84 -9.81
C ALA A 115 6.31 -13.67 -10.15
N ASP A 116 6.19 -12.47 -9.54
CA ASP A 116 7.20 -11.38 -9.66
C ASP A 116 8.14 -11.32 -8.44
N VAL A 117 8.35 -12.44 -7.74
CA VAL A 117 9.58 -12.61 -6.98
C VAL A 117 10.53 -13.37 -7.92
N PRO A 118 11.64 -12.77 -8.40
CA PRO A 118 12.65 -13.59 -9.04
C PRO A 118 13.03 -14.68 -8.04
N MET A 119 12.96 -15.92 -8.50
CA MET A 119 13.28 -17.16 -7.78
C MET A 119 14.80 -17.23 -7.46
N ALA A 120 15.37 -16.15 -6.93
CA ALA A 120 16.76 -15.97 -6.57
C ALA A 120 16.94 -15.65 -5.07
N ILE A 121 15.84 -15.53 -4.30
CA ILE A 121 15.87 -15.39 -2.83
C ILE A 121 15.49 -16.71 -2.13
N LEU A 122 15.73 -17.84 -2.79
CA LEU A 122 15.73 -19.16 -2.16
C LEU A 122 17.05 -19.88 -2.45
N ASP A 123 18.17 -19.15 -2.34
CA ASP A 123 19.46 -19.82 -2.17
C ASP A 123 19.69 -20.02 -0.66
N THR A 124 19.14 -21.10 -0.12
CA THR A 124 19.32 -21.56 1.27
C THR A 124 20.75 -22.09 1.51
N LYS A 125 21.75 -21.63 0.75
CA LYS A 125 23.14 -22.12 0.84
C LYS A 125 24.19 -21.02 0.89
N THR A 126 23.99 -19.96 1.68
CA THR A 126 25.12 -19.30 2.38
C THR A 126 24.65 -18.56 3.63
N LEU A 127 24.07 -19.29 4.58
CA LEU A 127 24.18 -18.86 5.98
C LEU A 127 25.52 -19.41 6.48
N PRO A 128 26.51 -18.58 6.84
CA PRO A 128 27.60 -19.08 7.66
C PRO A 128 26.96 -19.62 8.94
N LEU A 129 27.13 -20.92 9.18
CA LEU A 129 26.73 -21.54 10.44
C LEU A 129 27.36 -20.73 11.58
N PRO A 130 26.63 -20.40 12.65
CA PRO A 130 27.25 -19.82 13.83
C PRO A 130 28.29 -20.83 14.35
N VAL A 131 29.53 -20.37 14.46
CA VAL A 131 30.65 -21.12 15.02
C VAL A 131 30.25 -21.57 16.42
N VAL A 132 30.17 -22.88 16.62
CA VAL A 132 29.96 -23.48 17.94
C VAL A 132 31.15 -23.08 18.82
N GLY A 133 30.91 -22.25 19.83
CA GLY A 133 32.00 -21.77 20.70
C GLY A 133 31.70 -20.53 21.54
N GLY A 134 30.45 -20.23 21.87
CA GLY A 134 30.14 -19.25 22.90
C GLY A 134 30.19 -19.90 24.29
N PRO A 135 30.79 -19.28 25.32
CA PRO A 135 30.82 -19.84 26.66
C PRO A 135 29.41 -19.91 27.24
N GLN A 136 29.05 -21.05 27.82
CA GLN A 136 27.79 -21.27 28.52
C GLN A 136 27.75 -20.38 29.75
N ILE A 137 26.85 -19.39 29.78
CA ILE A 137 26.54 -18.65 31.01
C ILE A 137 25.77 -19.57 31.95
N ASP A 138 26.34 -19.84 33.12
CA ASP A 138 25.72 -20.58 34.20
C ASP A 138 24.63 -19.71 34.86
N LEU A 139 23.37 -20.04 34.59
CA LEU A 139 22.21 -19.42 35.22
C LEU A 139 21.86 -20.18 36.51
N THR A 140 22.69 -20.04 37.54
CA THR A 140 22.25 -20.28 38.92
C THR A 140 22.02 -18.94 39.63
N VAL A 141 20.86 -18.35 39.35
CA VAL A 141 20.27 -17.35 40.26
C VAL A 141 19.08 -18.03 40.91
N LYS A 142 19.35 -18.64 42.08
CA LYS A 142 18.33 -18.95 43.07
C LYS A 142 18.02 -17.64 43.80
N GLU A 143 16.81 -17.14 43.58
CA GLU A 143 16.27 -15.89 44.13
C GLU A 143 16.36 -15.82 45.67
N PRO A 144 16.59 -14.63 46.25
CA PRO A 144 16.48 -14.40 47.69
C PRO A 144 15.08 -13.92 48.12
N SER A 145 14.76 -14.24 49.39
CA SER A 145 13.77 -13.61 50.30
C SER A 145 12.40 -14.30 50.43
N GLN A 146 12.20 -15.09 51.50
CA GLN A 146 11.71 -14.68 52.83
C GLN A 146 11.80 -15.89 53.78
#